data_AF-A0A7J9YX05-F1
#
_entry.id   AF-A0A7J9YX05-F1
#
_cell.length_a   1.000
_cell.length_b   1.000
_cell.length_c   1.000
_cell.angle_alpha   90.00
_cell.angle_beta   90.00
_cell.angle_gamma   90.00
#
_symmetry.space_group_name_H-M   'P 1'
#
loop_
_entity.id
_entity.type
_entity.pdbx_description
1 polymer ?
#
loop_
_entity_poly.entity_id
_entity_poly.type
_entity_poly.pdbx_seq_one_letter_code
_entity_poly.pdbx_strand_id
1 'polypeptide(L)'
;SDVHEPVNIGNPDEFTLLELAQVVIEVTESRSEIVHEALPTDDPQVRQPDIARARQLLGWEPEVELRDGLRMTIEQAGVERLVGASD
;
A
#
# COMPACT_ATOMS: atom_id res chain seq x y z
N SER A 1 12.95 -22.22 13.54
CA SER A 1 12.95 -21.85 12.12
C SER A 1 14.26 -22.32 11.55
N ASP A 2 14.22 -23.02 10.41
CA ASP A 2 15.41 -23.53 9.70
C ASP A 2 15.90 -22.53 8.65
N VAL A 3 15.28 -21.34 8.58
CA VAL A 3 15.65 -20.23 7.70
C VAL A 3 16.13 -19.06 8.57
N HIS A 4 17.33 -18.56 8.27
CA HIS A 4 17.98 -17.44 8.98
C HIS A 4 18.10 -16.17 8.14
N GLU A 5 17.68 -16.22 6.89
CA GLU A 5 17.77 -15.12 5.95
C GLU A 5 16.46 -14.34 5.88
N PRO A 6 16.49 -13.03 5.56
CA PRO A 6 15.28 -12.26 5.41
C PRO A 6 14.40 -12.78 4.26
N VAL A 7 13.09 -12.72 4.49
CA VAL A 7 12.05 -13.02 3.52
C VAL A 7 11.22 -11.74 3.33
N ASN A 8 11.20 -11.22 2.10
CA ASN A 8 10.39 -10.05 1.79
C ASN A 8 8.91 -10.44 1.74
N ILE A 9 8.07 -9.62 2.36
CA ILE A 9 6.61 -9.72 2.35
C ILE A 9 6.09 -8.39 1.82
N GLY A 10 5.28 -8.42 0.78
CA GLY A 10 4.73 -7.22 0.17
C GLY A 10 4.02 -7.52 -1.14
N ASN A 11 3.62 -6.45 -1.84
CA ASN A 11 2.93 -6.53 -3.11
C ASN A 11 3.94 -6.50 -4.27
N PRO A 12 4.05 -7.55 -5.11
CA PRO A 12 4.92 -7.53 -6.29
C PRO A 12 4.33 -6.71 -7.46
N ASP A 13 3.03 -6.39 -7.41
CA ASP A 13 2.36 -5.60 -8.43
C ASP A 13 2.68 -4.12 -8.26
N GLU A 14 3.05 -3.48 -9.37
CA GLU A 14 3.44 -2.07 -9.38
C GLU A 14 2.26 -1.14 -9.63
N PHE A 15 2.29 -0.01 -8.95
CA PHE A 15 1.47 1.15 -9.20
C PHE A 15 2.31 2.40 -8.95
N THR A 16 2.01 3.46 -9.68
CA THR A 16 2.59 4.78 -9.45
C THR A 16 2.04 5.39 -8.17
N LEU A 17 2.78 6.33 -7.58
CA LEU A 17 2.28 7.09 -6.42
C LEU A 17 1.00 7.88 -6.76
N LEU A 18 0.87 8.33 -8.01
CA LEU A 18 -0.32 9.02 -8.50
C LEU A 18 -1.54 8.10 -8.52
N GLU A 19 -1.40 6.88 -9.05
CA GLU A 19 -2.48 5.89 -9.05
C GLU A 19 -2.91 5.54 -7.62
N LEU A 20 -1.95 5.33 -6.71
CA LEU A 20 -2.27 5.10 -5.29
C LEU A 20 -3.05 6.27 -4.70
N ALA A 21 -2.60 7.51 -4.91
CA ALA A 21 -3.27 8.70 -4.38
C ALA A 21 -4.71 8.85 -4.94
N GLN A 22 -4.91 8.58 -6.23
CA GLN A 22 -6.22 8.59 -6.87
C GLN A 22 -7.15 7.52 -6.27
N VAL A 23 -6.67 6.30 -6.06
CA VAL A 23 -7.45 5.22 -5.44
C VAL A 23 -7.84 5.59 -4.00
N VAL A 24 -6.94 6.19 -3.23
CA VAL A 24 -7.27 6.62 -1.86
C VAL A 24 -8.38 7.67 -1.86
N ILE A 25 -8.30 8.70 -2.72
CA ILE A 25 -9.35 9.72 -2.85
C ILE A 25 -10.69 9.08 -3.27
N GLU A 26 -10.66 8.18 -4.25
CA GLU A 26 -11.85 7.47 -4.75
C GLU A 26 -12.54 6.67 -3.63
N VAL A 27 -11.81 5.85 -2.90
CA VAL A 27 -12.40 4.93 -1.90
C VAL A 27 -12.82 5.66 -0.62
N THR A 28 -12.16 6.76 -0.27
CA THR A 28 -12.50 7.57 0.91
C THR A 28 -13.54 8.66 0.64
N GLU A 29 -13.88 8.91 -0.62
CA GLU A 29 -14.68 10.08 -1.04
C GLU A 29 -14.10 11.42 -0.54
N SER A 30 -12.78 11.48 -0.36
CA SER A 30 -12.09 12.66 0.17
C SER A 30 -12.13 13.83 -0.81
N ARG A 31 -12.09 15.05 -0.27
CA ARG A 31 -11.92 16.30 -1.03
C ARG A 31 -10.45 16.73 -1.13
N SER A 32 -9.51 15.89 -0.69
CA SER A 32 -8.08 16.16 -0.77
C SER A 32 -7.64 16.44 -2.21
N GLU A 33 -6.76 17.42 -2.38
CA GLU A 33 -6.13 17.72 -3.67
C GLU A 33 -4.82 16.94 -3.83
N ILE A 34 -4.50 16.54 -5.05
CA ILE A 34 -3.20 15.95 -5.39
C ILE A 34 -2.25 17.07 -5.79
N VAL A 35 -1.23 17.31 -4.98
CA VAL A 35 -0.17 18.29 -5.24
C VAL A 35 1.12 17.55 -5.64
N HIS A 36 1.78 18.03 -6.70
CA HIS A 36 3.03 17.46 -7.18
C HIS A 36 4.20 18.25 -6.61
N GLU A 37 5.07 17.56 -5.86
CA GLU A 37 6.28 18.13 -5.27
C GLU A 37 7.52 17.46 -5.85
N ALA A 38 8.67 18.10 -5.69
CA ALA A 38 9.94 17.50 -6.10
C ALA A 38 10.23 16.24 -5.28
N LEU A 39 10.73 15.18 -5.94
CA LEU A 39 11.18 13.97 -5.27
C LEU A 39 12.34 14.30 -4.31
N PRO A 40 12.32 13.79 -3.06
CA PRO A 40 13.49 13.81 -2.19
C PRO A 40 14.67 13.11 -2.86
N THR A 41 15.89 13.63 -2.66
CA THR A 41 17.11 13.10 -3.28
C THR A 41 17.34 11.61 -2.98
N ASP A 42 16.93 11.14 -1.81
CA ASP A 42 17.20 9.79 -1.32
C ASP A 42 16.01 8.83 -1.49
N ASP A 43 14.94 9.24 -2.20
CA ASP A 43 13.76 8.40 -2.37
C ASP A 43 13.96 7.34 -3.46
N PRO A 44 13.68 6.05 -3.19
CA PRO A 44 13.77 5.01 -4.21
C PRO A 44 12.69 5.23 -5.27
N GLN A 45 13.10 5.20 -6.55
CA GLN A 45 12.17 5.39 -7.68
C GLN A 45 11.23 4.20 -7.90
N VAL A 46 11.59 3.01 -7.42
CA VAL A 46 10.81 1.77 -7.57
C VAL A 46 10.71 1.08 -6.22
N ARG A 47 9.51 0.64 -5.86
CA ARG A 47 9.23 -0.12 -4.63
C ARG A 47 8.52 -1.43 -4.98
N GLN A 48 9.27 -2.37 -5.54
CA GLN A 48 8.80 -3.70 -5.91
C GLN A 48 9.61 -4.77 -5.15
N PRO A 49 9.03 -5.44 -4.13
CA PRO A 49 9.70 -6.53 -3.44
C PRO A 49 9.74 -7.80 -4.30
N ASP A 50 10.91 -8.43 -4.41
CA ASP A 50 10.99 -9.83 -4.85
C ASP A 50 10.49 -10.74 -3.72
N ILE A 51 9.35 -11.39 -3.94
CA ILE A 51 8.68 -12.30 -2.99
C ILE A 51 8.87 -13.79 -3.32
N ALA A 52 9.82 -14.16 -4.18
CA ALA A 52 10.06 -15.56 -4.55
C ALA A 52 10.32 -16.46 -3.33
N ARG A 53 11.04 -15.94 -2.32
CA ARG A 53 11.28 -16.67 -1.06
C ARG A 53 10.02 -16.89 -0.25
N ALA A 54 9.11 -15.92 -0.20
CA ALA A 54 7.87 -16.06 0.54
C ALA A 54 6.97 -17.15 -0.07
N ARG A 55 6.89 -17.19 -1.41
CA ARG A 55 6.19 -18.25 -2.13
C ARG A 55 6.79 -19.62 -1.89
N GLN A 56 8.12 -19.76 -2.00
CA GLN A 56 8.81 -21.05 -1.90
C GLN A 56 8.87 -21.60 -0.47
N LEU A 57 9.17 -20.76 0.51
CA LEU A 57 9.44 -21.19 1.88
C LEU A 57 8.19 -21.18 2.75
N LEU A 58 7.28 -20.24 2.51
CA LEU A 58 6.09 -20.03 3.34
C LEU A 58 4.79 -20.44 2.64
N GLY A 59 4.83 -20.68 1.33
CA GLY A 59 3.60 -20.84 0.53
C GLY A 59 2.76 -19.56 0.53
N TRP A 60 3.38 -18.40 0.74
CA TRP A 60 2.70 -17.13 0.95
C TRP A 60 2.79 -16.23 -0.29
N GLU A 61 1.70 -15.55 -0.60
CA GLU A 61 1.61 -14.41 -1.50
C GLU A 61 0.45 -13.49 -1.07
N PRO A 62 0.41 -12.21 -1.49
CA PRO A 62 -0.70 -11.34 -1.15
C PRO A 62 -2.00 -11.84 -1.81
N GLU A 63 -3.08 -11.91 -1.04
CA GLU A 63 -4.40 -12.35 -1.50
C GLU A 63 -5.44 -11.22 -1.53
N VAL A 64 -5.08 -10.04 -0.98
CA VAL A 64 -5.97 -8.89 -0.85
C VAL A 64 -5.50 -7.79 -1.79
N GLU A 65 -6.35 -7.44 -2.74
CA GLU A 65 -6.14 -6.34 -3.67
C GLU A 65 -6.14 -4.98 -2.95
N LEU A 66 -5.42 -4.00 -3.50
CA LEU A 66 -5.28 -2.66 -2.91
C LEU A 66 -6.64 -2.03 -2.56
N ARG A 67 -7.59 -2.04 -3.50
CA ARG A 67 -8.92 -1.46 -3.30
C ARG A 67 -9.70 -2.15 -2.19
N ASP A 68 -9.60 -3.47 -2.10
CA ASP A 68 -10.33 -4.24 -1.10
C ASP A 68 -9.72 -4.05 0.29
N GLY A 69 -8.38 -4.05 0.39
CA GLY A 69 -7.68 -3.74 1.63
C GLY A 69 -7.99 -2.33 2.15
N LEU A 70 -8.09 -1.33 1.25
CA LEU A 70 -8.50 0.03 1.62
C LEU A 70 -9.94 0.07 2.14
N ARG A 71 -10.88 -0.61 1.46
CA ARG A 71 -12.28 -0.70 1.93
C ARG A 71 -12.37 -1.35 3.30
N MET A 72 -11.72 -2.49 3.52
CA MET A 72 -11.67 -3.17 4.82
C MET A 72 -11.10 -2.26 5.91
N THR A 73 -10.05 -1.50 5.58
CA THR A 73 -9.44 -0.53 6.51
C THR A 73 -10.43 0.57 6.89
N ILE A 74 -11.16 1.10 5.92
CA ILE A 74 -12.19 2.13 6.13
C ILE A 74 -13.37 1.60 6.93
N GLU A 75 -13.86 0.40 6.61
CA GLU A 75 -14.94 -0.26 7.35
C GLU A 75 -14.56 -0.47 8.83
N GLN A 76 -13.29 -0.80 9.10
CA GLN A 76 -12.79 -1.00 10.47
C GLN A 76 -12.57 0.34 11.22
N ALA A 77 -11.98 1.34 10.56
CA ALA A 77 -11.52 2.56 11.22
C ALA A 77 -12.50 3.73 11.15
N GLY A 78 -13.39 3.74 10.15
CA GLY A 78 -14.21 4.89 9.73
C GLY A 78 -13.42 5.89 8.88
N VAL A 79 -14.07 6.48 7.86
CA VAL A 79 -13.46 7.50 6.98
C VAL A 79 -13.00 8.71 7.78
N GLU A 80 -13.85 9.25 8.66
CA GLU A 80 -13.62 10.46 9.46
C GLU A 80 -12.29 10.42 10.21
N ARG A 81 -12.00 9.27 10.85
CA ARG A 81 -10.75 9.03 11.57
C ARG A 81 -9.53 9.06 10.66
N LEU A 82 -9.64 8.51 9.45
CA LEU A 82 -8.52 8.39 8.50
C LEU A 82 -8.24 9.71 7.78
N VAL A 83 -9.26 10.53 7.53
CA VAL A 83 -9.11 11.83 6.85
C VAL A 83 -8.83 12.98 7.83
N GLY A 84 -8.76 12.70 9.14
CA GLY A 84 -8.48 13.71 10.16
C GLY A 84 -9.60 14.74 10.31
N ALA A 85 -10.84 14.38 9.97
CA ALA A 85 -12.00 15.20 10.26
C ALA A 85 -12.25 15.15 11.77
N SER A 86 -11.79 16.17 12.48
CA SER A 86 -12.24 16.44 13.85
C SER A 86 -13.71 16.87 13.80
N ASP A 87 -14.51 16.37 14.74
CA ASP A 87 -15.78 17.01 15.15
C ASP A 87 -15.58 18.51 15.44
#